data_AF-A0A3D6BBE0-F1
#
_entry.id   AF-A0A3D6BBE0-F1
#
_cell.length_a   1.000
_cell.length_b   1.000
_cell.length_c   1.000
_cell.angle_alpha   90.00
_cell.angle_beta   90.00
_cell.angle_gamma   90.00
#
_symmetry.space_group_name_H-M   'P 1'
#
loop_
_entity.id
_entity.type
_entity.pdbx_description
1 polymer ?
#
loop_
_entity_poly.entity_id
_entity_poly.type
_entity_poly.pdbx_seq_one_letter_code
_entity_poly.pdbx_strand_id
1 'polypeptide(L)' 'MMEVKRFQECLQLDSTVQHNCKQNLKVIEETHSVNSSHNIVIARVHQCRICGKKFEQYDPNGLDKLC' A
#
# COMPACT_ATOMS: atom_id res chain seq x y z
N MET A 1 -17.67 8.02 2.69
CA MET A 1 -16.50 7.97 3.60
C MET A 1 -15.87 6.59 3.42
N MET A 2 -14.67 6.50 2.87
CA MET A 2 -13.96 5.22 2.72
C MET A 2 -13.11 4.98 3.96
N GLU A 3 -13.32 3.84 4.62
CA GLU A 3 -12.51 3.37 5.75
C GLU A 3 -11.11 2.94 5.27
N VAL A 4 -10.08 3.64 5.73
CA VAL A 4 -8.68 3.25 5.57
C VAL A 4 -8.35 2.25 6.67
N LYS A 5 -8.34 0.95 6.36
CA LYS A 5 -7.97 -0.10 7.33
C LYS A 5 -6.45 -0.30 7.33
N ARG A 6 -5.84 -0.35 8.51
CA ARG A 6 -4.39 -0.58 8.64
C ARG A 6 -4.03 -1.97 8.12
N PHE A 7 -2.83 -2.08 7.55
CA PHE A 7 -2.29 -3.30 6.91
C PHE A 7 -2.43 -4.58 7.77
N GLN A 8 -2.45 -4.43 9.09
CA GLN A 8 -2.52 -5.52 10.05
C GLN A 8 -3.94 -6.09 10.26
N GLU A 9 -5.00 -5.33 9.96
CA GLU A 9 -6.38 -5.66 10.37
C GLU A 9 -7.17 -6.44 9.31
N CYS A 10 -6.58 -6.73 8.14
CA CYS A 10 -7.30 -7.32 7.00
C CYS A 10 -7.56 -8.84 7.06
N LEU A 11 -7.24 -9.50 8.17
CA LEU A 11 -7.23 -10.97 8.30
C LEU A 11 -8.61 -11.64 8.45
N GLN A 12 -9.70 -10.90 8.67
CA GLN A 12 -10.96 -11.55 9.07
C GLN A 12 -12.25 -11.01 8.42
N LEU A 13 -12.29 -10.74 7.12
CA LEU A 13 -13.61 -10.57 6.46
C LEU A 13 -13.69 -11.24 5.08
N ASP A 14 -14.56 -12.25 5.06
CA ASP A 14 -15.43 -12.83 4.03
C ASP A 14 -14.92 -13.16 2.60
N SER A 15 -14.99 -14.46 2.31
CA SER A 15 -15.42 -15.10 1.05
C SER A 15 -14.87 -14.57 -0.30
N THR A 16 -13.58 -14.26 -0.35
CA THR A 16 -12.84 -14.14 -1.62
C THR A 16 -11.53 -14.90 -1.46
N VAL A 17 -11.34 -15.96 -2.27
CA VAL A 17 -10.14 -16.82 -2.41
C VAL A 17 -9.11 -16.61 -1.30
N GLN A 18 -8.93 -17.54 -0.35
CA GLN A 18 -7.83 -17.44 0.61
C GLN A 18 -6.51 -17.27 -0.16
N HIS A 19 -5.89 -16.11 -0.04
CA HIS A 19 -4.60 -15.81 -0.65
C HIS A 19 -3.83 -14.86 0.27
N ASN A 20 -2.51 -14.95 0.20
CA ASN A 20 -1.67 -13.99 0.90
C ASN A 20 -1.63 -12.69 0.11
N CYS A 21 -2.30 -11.65 0.62
CA CYS A 21 -2.33 -10.34 -0.02
C CYS A 21 -0.91 -9.81 -0.27
N LYS A 22 0.04 -10.02 0.66
CA LYS A 22 1.43 -9.52 0.54
C LYS A 22 2.13 -10.01 -0.72
N GLN A 23 1.81 -11.20 -1.19
CA GLN A 23 2.40 -11.80 -2.39
C GLN A 23 1.75 -11.31 -3.70
N ASN A 24 0.62 -10.60 -3.61
CA ASN A 24 -0.21 -10.23 -4.75
C ASN A 24 -0.49 -8.71 -4.81
N LEU A 25 0.32 -7.91 -4.12
CA LEU A 25 0.21 -6.45 -4.14
C LEU A 25 0.76 -5.89 -5.46
N LYS A 26 0.05 -4.92 -6.03
CA LYS A 26 0.57 -3.99 -7.04
C LYS A 26 0.52 -2.57 -6.49
N VAL A 27 1.50 -1.75 -6.84
CA VAL A 27 1.41 -0.32 -6.60
C VAL A 27 0.40 0.27 -7.58
N ILE A 28 -0.53 1.07 -7.07
CA ILE A 28 -1.54 1.77 -7.89
C ILE A 28 -1.42 3.29 -7.81
N GLU A 29 -0.75 3.80 -6.78
CA GLU A 29 -0.53 5.23 -6.58
C GLU A 29 0.75 5.45 -5.77
N GLU A 30 1.48 6.51 -6.10
CA GLU A 30 2.67 6.96 -5.38
C GLU A 30 2.58 8.47 -5.16
N THR A 31 2.84 8.90 -3.94
CA THR A 31 2.94 10.32 -3.58
C THR A 31 4.41 10.67 -3.47
N HIS A 32 4.80 11.66 -4.25
CA HIS A 32 6.16 12.17 -4.33
C HIS A 32 6.31 13.44 -3.51
N SER A 33 7.44 13.57 -2.81
CA SER A 33 7.89 14.81 -2.18
C SER A 33 9.20 15.23 -2.81
N VAL A 34 9.28 16.49 -3.22
CA VAL A 34 10.50 17.09 -3.76
C VAL A 34 11.14 17.87 -2.64
N ASN A 35 12.29 17.40 -2.16
CA ASN A 35 13.19 18.24 -1.36
C ASN A 35 14.23 18.88 -2.28
N SER A 36 15.07 19.75 -1.73
CA SER A 36 16.07 20.55 -2.45
C SER A 36 17.04 19.75 -3.34
N SER A 37 17.12 18.42 -3.16
CA SER A 37 18.10 17.56 -3.83
C SER A 37 17.50 16.34 -4.53
N HIS A 38 16.35 15.83 -4.12
CA HIS A 38 15.78 14.58 -4.64
C HIS A 38 14.25 14.57 -4.64
N ASN A 39 13.69 13.85 -5.62
CA ASN A 39 12.30 13.42 -5.61
C ASN A 39 12.23 12.07 -4.88
N ILE A 40 11.63 12.07 -3.69
CA ILE A 40 11.44 10.86 -2.87
C ILE A 40 9.97 10.47 -2.85
N VAL A 41 9.67 9.17 -2.90
CA VAL A 41 8.31 8.67 -2.69
C VAL A 41 8.05 8.65 -1.19
N ILE A 42 7.06 9.40 -0.71
CA ILE A 42 6.70 9.48 0.73
C ILE A 42 5.43 8.72 1.07
N ALA A 43 4.61 8.38 0.08
CA ALA A 43 3.44 7.54 0.27
C ALA A 43 3.24 6.61 -0.92
N ARG A 44 2.67 5.43 -0.66
CA ARG A 44 2.38 4.44 -1.69
C ARG A 44 1.09 3.71 -1.36
N VAL A 45 0.22 3.58 -2.35
CA VAL A 45 -0.99 2.78 -2.26
C VAL A 45 -0.79 1.47 -3.01
N HIS A 46 -0.89 0.37 -2.29
CA HIS A 46 -0.87 -0.97 -2.83
C HIS A 46 -2.30 -1.51 -2.96
N GLN A 47 -2.56 -2.25 -4.02
CA GLN A 47 -3.82 -2.98 -4.19
C GLN A 47 -3.53 -4.46 -4.43
N CYS A 48 -4.23 -5.33 -3.71
CA CYS A 48 -4.19 -6.75 -4.01
C CYS A 48 -4.89 -7.04 -5.35
N ARG A 49 -4.22 -7.78 -6.23
CA ARG A 49 -4.78 -8.17 -7.53
C ARG A 49 -5.94 -9.16 -7.43
N ILE A 50 -6.01 -9.95 -6.35
CA ILE A 50 -6.98 -11.03 -6.18
C ILE A 50 -8.27 -10.52 -5.52
N CYS A 51 -8.17 -9.92 -4.33
CA CYS A 51 -9.35 -9.42 -3.61
C CYS A 51 -9.60 -7.91 -3.77
N GLY A 52 -8.73 -7.18 -4.45
CA GLY A 52 -8.89 -5.73 -4.65
C GLY A 52 -8.65 -4.87 -3.40
N LYS A 53 -8.35 -5.46 -2.23
CA LYS A 53 -8.04 -4.73 -0.98
C LYS A 53 -6.91 -3.73 -1.20
N LYS A 54 -7.08 -2.51 -0.70
CA LYS A 54 -6.08 -1.43 -0.78
C LYS A 54 -5.35 -1.28 0.55
N PHE A 55 -4.08 -0.90 0.48
CA PHE A 55 -3.18 -0.72 1.61
C PHE A 55 -2.33 0.51 1.37
N GLU A 56 -2.30 1.42 2.34
CA GLU A 56 -1.54 2.66 2.25
C GLU A 56 -0.31 2.57 3.14
N GLN A 57 0.82 3.04 2.62
CA GLN A 57 2.08 3.17 3.33
C GLN A 57 2.52 4.63 3.24
N TYR A 58 3.01 5.19 4.35
CA TYR A 58 3.49 6.56 4.43
C TYR A 58 4.74 6.63 5.29
N ASP A 59 5.79 7.25 4.76
CA ASP A 59 7.01 7.61 5.49
C ASP A 59 7.50 8.98 5.02
N PRO A 60 7.54 10.01 5.89
CA PRO A 60 8.01 11.34 5.52
C PRO A 60 9.50 11.38 5.16
N ASN A 61 10.30 10.40 5.59
CA ASN A 61 11.73 10.30 5.24
C ASN A 61 11.95 9.60 3.90
N GLY A 62 10.89 9.08 3.29
CA GLY A 62 10.93 8.31 2.06
C GLY A 62 10.65 6.84 2.32
N LEU A 63 9.85 6.24 1.45
CA LEU A 63 9.66 4.81 1.38
C LEU A 63 10.85 4.19 0.64
N ASP A 64 11.64 3.39 1.35
CA ASP A 64 12.64 2.55 0.69
C ASP A 64 11.96 1.72 -0.40
N LYS A 65 12.64 1.54 -1.54
CA LYS A 65 12.24 0.56 -2.54
C LYS A 65 12.36 -0.82 -1.89
N LEU A 66 11.32 -1.26 -1.19
CA LEU A 66 11.15 -2.65 -0.76
C LEU A 66 11.26 -3.52 -2.03
N CYS A 67 12.42 -4.18 -2.15
CA CYS A 67 12.74 -5.19 -3.15
C CYS A 67 11.81 -6.41 -3.03
#